data_AF-A0A941TWS8-F1
#
_entry.id   AF-A0A941TWS8-F1
#
_cell.length_a   1.000
_cell.length_b   1.000
_cell.length_c   1.000
_cell.angle_alpha   90.00
_cell.angle_beta   90.00
_cell.angle_gamma   90.00
#
_symmetry.space_group_name_H-M   'P 1'
#
loop_
_entity.id
_entity.type
_entity.pdbx_description
1 polymer ?
#
loop_
_entity_poly.entity_id
_entity_poly.type
_entity_poly.pdbx_seq_one_letter_code
_entity_poly.pdbx_strand_id
1 'polypeptide(L)'
;MGTSETVRVRQRWNGSESAEIQADALQALRVRSEPGGVCGAFPRGFLYGRIWCDLIPAGALGHVCAGADRPHELEVCILPADNPPALMQRLRARART
;
A
#
# COMPACT_ATOMS: atom_id res chain seq x y z
N MET A 1 11.62 -16.43 -14.96
CA MET A 1 10.16 -16.42 -14.71
C MET A 1 9.97 -15.68 -13.40
N GLY A 2 9.73 -14.37 -13.45
CA GLY A 2 9.47 -13.59 -12.24
C GLY A 2 8.15 -14.08 -11.65
N THR A 3 8.16 -14.51 -10.40
CA THR A 3 6.93 -14.84 -9.68
C THR A 3 6.08 -13.57 -9.62
N SER A 4 4.97 -13.53 -10.37
CA SER A 4 3.97 -12.46 -10.26
C SER A 4 3.26 -12.59 -8.91
N GLU A 5 3.96 -12.16 -7.86
CA GLU A 5 3.46 -12.15 -6.50
C GLU A 5 2.58 -10.91 -6.34
N THR A 6 1.28 -11.13 -6.10
CA THR A 6 0.33 -10.06 -5.85
C THR A 6 0.29 -9.71 -4.37
N VAL A 7 -0.01 -8.44 -4.10
CA VAL A 7 -0.19 -7.89 -2.76
C VAL A 7 -1.51 -7.14 -2.73
N ARG A 8 -2.26 -7.35 -1.66
CA ARG A 8 -3.51 -6.64 -1.40
C ARG A 8 -3.22 -5.37 -0.60
N VAL A 9 -3.60 -4.24 -1.17
CA VAL A 9 -3.34 -2.91 -0.61
C VAL A 9 -4.64 -2.17 -0.38
N ARG A 10 -4.63 -1.18 0.53
CA ARG A 10 -5.73 -0.28 0.83
C ARG A 10 -5.29 1.16 0.67
N GLN A 11 -6.22 2.10 0.44
CA GLN A 11 -5.90 3.53 0.45
C GLN A 11 -5.48 4.00 1.85
N ARG A 12 -6.15 3.48 2.88
CA ARG A 12 -5.93 3.81 4.30
C ARG A 12 -6.06 2.54 5.14
N TRP A 13 -5.44 2.53 6.31
CA TRP A 13 -5.49 1.37 7.22
C TRP A 13 -6.92 1.00 7.66
N ASN A 14 -7.83 1.98 7.74
CA ASN A 14 -9.24 1.81 8.09
C ASN A 14 -10.19 1.89 6.89
N GLY A 15 -9.65 1.96 5.66
CA GLY A 15 -10.45 1.96 4.45
C GLY A 15 -11.12 0.60 4.24
N SER A 16 -12.36 0.60 3.75
CA SER A 16 -13.08 -0.61 3.33
C SER A 16 -12.61 -1.13 1.96
N GLU A 17 -12.10 -0.25 1.11
CA GLU A 17 -11.65 -0.59 -0.23
C GLU A 17 -10.23 -1.15 -0.26
N SER A 18 -10.02 -2.15 -1.11
CA SER A 18 -8.73 -2.78 -1.34
C SER A 18 -8.55 -3.14 -2.82
N ALA A 19 -7.30 -3.22 -3.25
CA ALA A 19 -6.92 -3.59 -4.60
C ALA A 19 -5.77 -4.61 -4.56
N GLU A 20 -5.73 -5.51 -5.53
CA GLU A 20 -4.61 -6.42 -5.74
C GLU A 20 -3.70 -5.86 -6.83
N ILE A 21 -2.42 -5.74 -6.53
CA ILE A 21 -1.40 -5.19 -7.42
C ILE A 21 -0.16 -6.09 -7.41
N GLN A 22 0.74 -5.93 -8.37
CA GLN A 22 2.03 -6.62 -8.33
C GLN A 22 2.90 -6.08 -7.19
N ALA A 23 3.50 -6.96 -6.39
CA ALA A 23 4.34 -6.57 -5.26
C ALA A 23 5.61 -5.81 -5.69
N ASP A 24 6.07 -5.99 -6.93
CA ASP A 24 7.18 -5.25 -7.53
C ASP A 24 6.79 -3.84 -8.00
N ALA A 25 5.50 -3.56 -8.20
CA ALA A 25 5.02 -2.21 -8.52
C ALA A 25 5.09 -1.26 -7.30
N LEU A 26 5.20 -1.81 -6.08
CA LEU A 26 5.35 -1.06 -4.86
C LEU A 26 6.77 -0.48 -4.72
N GLN A 27 6.80 0.83 -4.50
CA GLN A 27 8.00 1.63 -4.29
C GLN A 27 8.00 2.23 -2.88
N ALA A 28 9.15 2.73 -2.43
CA ALA A 28 9.31 3.49 -1.19
C ALA A 28 8.62 2.85 0.04
N LEU A 29 8.75 1.52 0.18
CA LEU A 29 8.16 0.78 1.31
C LEU A 29 8.72 1.32 2.63
N ARG A 30 7.83 1.63 3.58
CA ARG A 30 8.17 2.19 4.88
C ARG A 30 7.22 1.72 5.96
N VAL A 31 7.75 1.49 7.16
CA VAL A 31 6.92 1.20 8.33
C VAL A 31 6.66 2.52 9.05
N ARG A 32 5.39 2.89 9.19
CA ARG A 32 4.99 4.07 9.97
C ARG A 32 4.17 3.65 11.18
N SER A 33 4.56 4.18 12.33
CA SER A 33 3.85 4.05 13.61
C SER A 33 3.26 5.40 14.06
N GLU A 34 3.40 6.44 13.23
CA GLU A 34 2.98 7.80 13.54
C GLU A 34 1.45 7.94 13.51
N PRO A 35 0.85 8.70 14.43
CA PRO A 35 -0.58 8.93 14.49
C PRO A 35 -1.07 9.75 13.29
N GLY A 36 -1.93 9.15 12.46
CA GLY A 36 -2.57 9.79 11.30
C GLY A 36 -3.80 10.64 11.66
N GLY A 37 -3.69 11.55 12.62
CA GLY A 37 -4.68 12.61 12.85
C GLY A 37 -5.55 12.52 14.11
N VAL A 38 -5.46 11.43 14.88
CA VAL A 38 -6.04 11.34 16.23
C VAL A 38 -4.92 10.93 17.17
N CYS A 39 -4.71 11.69 18.25
CA CYS A 39 -3.69 11.46 19.30
C CYS A 39 -3.85 10.09 19.99
N GLY A 40 -3.52 9.02 19.29
CA GLY A 40 -3.41 7.67 19.82
C GLY A 40 -2.21 7.01 19.14
N ALA A 41 -1.30 6.47 19.94
CA ALA A 41 -0.26 5.61 19.41
C ALA A 41 -0.95 4.49 18.63
N PHE A 42 -0.63 4.34 17.33
CA PHE A 42 -1.09 3.16 16.63
C PHE A 42 -0.45 1.96 17.33
N PRO A 43 -1.22 0.99 17.85
CA PRO A 43 -0.67 -0.11 18.63
C PRO A 43 0.32 -0.97 17.83
N ARG A 44 0.42 -0.75 16.50
CA ARG A 44 1.25 -1.52 15.56
C ARG A 44 1.70 -0.60 14.41
N GLY A 45 3.00 -0.63 14.09
CA GLY A 45 3.51 0.01 12.88
C GLY A 45 2.94 -0.65 11.63
N PHE A 46 2.29 0.14 10.77
CA PHE A 46 1.74 -0.32 9.50
C PHE A 46 2.76 -0.15 8.38
N LEU A 47 2.72 -1.07 7.42
CA LEU A 47 3.55 -0.99 6.23
C LEU A 47 2.82 -0.12 5.20
N TYR A 48 3.51 0.89 4.69
CA TYR A 48 3.06 1.75 3.61
C TYR A 48 3.99 1.61 2.42
N GLY A 49 3.46 1.85 1.23
CA GLY A 49 4.24 1.93 -0.01
C GLY A 49 3.64 2.97 -0.94
N ARG A 50 4.38 3.28 -2.00
CA ARG A 50 3.92 4.11 -3.11
C ARG A 50 3.72 3.29 -4.36
N ILE A 51 2.74 3.67 -5.17
CA ILE A 51 2.48 3.06 -6.48
C ILE A 51 1.99 4.14 -7.44
N TRP A 52 2.35 4.03 -8.71
CA TRP A 52 1.82 4.91 -9.75
C TRP A 52 0.36 4.59 -10.06
N CYS A 53 -0.47 5.62 -10.20
CA CYS A 53 -1.92 5.45 -10.37
C CYS A 53 -2.32 4.63 -11.60
N ASP A 54 -1.51 4.62 -12.66
CA ASP A 54 -1.74 3.84 -13.89
C ASP A 54 -1.49 2.34 -13.72
N LEU A 55 -0.81 1.93 -12.64
CA LEU A 55 -0.56 0.53 -12.29
C LEU A 55 -1.67 -0.07 -11.40
N ILE A 56 -2.72 0.71 -11.10
CA ILE A 56 -3.87 0.29 -10.29
C ILE A 56 -5.10 0.17 -11.20
N PRO A 57 -5.99 -0.82 -10.99
CA PRO A 57 -7.26 -0.88 -11.70
C PRO A 57 -8.07 0.42 -11.54
N ALA A 58 -8.65 0.91 -12.63
CA ALA A 58 -9.42 2.15 -12.62
C ALA A 58 -10.58 2.09 -11.61
N GLY A 59 -10.71 3.12 -10.78
CA GLY A 59 -11.73 3.21 -9.73
C GLY A 59 -11.43 2.40 -8.47
N ALA A 60 -10.34 1.62 -8.42
CA ALA A 60 -9.94 0.93 -7.20
C ALA A 60 -9.37 1.90 -6.16
N LEU A 61 -9.47 1.52 -4.88
CA LEU A 61 -9.01 2.34 -3.74
C LEU A 61 -9.70 3.71 -3.66
N GLY A 62 -10.92 3.85 -4.18
CA GLY A 62 -11.60 5.14 -4.34
C GLY A 62 -10.83 6.14 -5.19
N HIS A 63 -9.85 5.68 -5.98
CA HIS A 63 -8.99 6.55 -6.77
C HIS A 63 -9.69 6.98 -8.05
N VAL A 64 -10.15 8.23 -8.05
CA VAL A 64 -10.57 8.93 -9.27
C VAL A 64 -9.37 9.68 -9.80
N CYS A 65 -8.71 9.07 -10.77
CA CYS A 65 -7.70 9.76 -11.55
C CYS A 65 -8.43 10.83 -12.39
N ALA A 66 -8.22 12.12 -12.10
CA ALA A 66 -8.79 13.29 -12.78
C ALA A 66 -7.73 14.39 -12.87
N GLY A 67 -7.55 15.03 -14.04
CA GLY A 67 -6.60 16.15 -14.22
C GLY A 67 -5.37 15.86 -15.08
N ALA A 68 -4.54 16.90 -15.25
CA ALA A 68 -3.35 16.95 -16.11
C ALA A 68 -2.08 16.32 -15.49
N ASP A 69 -2.03 16.18 -14.16
CA ASP A 69 -0.90 15.60 -13.42
C ASP A 69 -0.96 14.07 -13.35
N ARG A 70 -1.15 13.41 -14.49
CA ARG A 70 -1.07 11.93 -14.59
C ARG A 70 0.15 11.50 -15.38
N PRO A 71 0.79 10.37 -15.01
CA PRO A 71 0.55 9.58 -13.79
C PRO A 71 1.12 10.26 -12.53
N HIS A 72 0.56 9.95 -11.36
CA HIS A 72 1.08 10.40 -10.05
C HIS A 72 1.18 9.25 -9.06
N GLU A 73 1.99 9.42 -8.02
CA GLU A 73 2.17 8.44 -6.95
C GLU A 73 1.01 8.48 -5.95
N LEU A 74 0.54 7.30 -5.56
CA LEU A 74 -0.45 7.08 -4.51
C LEU A 74 0.22 6.36 -3.35
N GLU A 75 0.00 6.87 -2.13
CA GLU A 75 0.36 6.13 -0.92
C GLU A 75 -0.71 5.08 -0.64
N VAL A 76 -0.27 3.85 -0.37
CA VAL A 76 -1.13 2.72 -0.03
C VAL A 76 -0.65 2.07 1.26
N CYS A 77 -1.60 1.52 2.01
CA CYS A 77 -1.39 0.77 3.23
C CYS A 77 -1.48 -0.74 2.96
N ILE A 78 -0.58 -1.50 3.57
CA ILE A 78 -0.48 -2.94 3.40
C ILE A 78 -0.68 -3.60 4.77
N LEU A 79 -1.79 -4.32 4.92
CA LEU A 79 -2.20 -4.90 6.19
C LEU A 79 -1.89 -6.40 6.27
N PRO A 80 -1.39 -6.89 7.42
CA PRO A 80 -1.23 -8.33 7.65
C PRO A 80 -2.53 -9.14 7.61
N ALA A 81 -3.69 -8.51 7.83
CA ALA A 81 -4.99 -9.18 7.76
C ALA A 81 -5.40 -9.53 6.32
N ASP A 82 -4.86 -8.82 5.33
CA ASP A 82 -5.23 -8.97 3.91
C ASP A 82 -4.19 -9.78 3.11
N ASN A 83 -3.05 -10.10 3.73
CA ASN A 83 -1.88 -10.64 3.03
C ASN A 83 -1.25 -11.80 3.80
N PRO A 84 -0.71 -12.83 3.12
CA PRO A 84 -0.09 -13.95 3.78
C PRO A 84 1.16 -13.52 4.58
N PRO A 85 1.44 -14.15 5.75
CA PRO A 85 2.56 -13.76 6.61
C PRO A 85 3.92 -13.77 5.91
N ALA A 86 4.16 -14.72 5.00
CA ALA A 86 5.41 -14.82 4.25
C ALA A 86 5.64 -13.60 3.33
N LEU A 87 4.58 -13.13 2.65
CA LEU A 87 4.63 -11.92 1.83
C LEU A 87 4.90 -10.69 2.70
N MET A 88 4.22 -10.58 3.84
CA MET A 88 4.44 -9.49 4.79
C MET A 88 5.88 -9.44 5.31
N GLN A 89 6.47 -10.59 5.61
CA GLN A 89 7.86 -10.66 6.03
C GLN A 89 8.81 -10.16 4.94
N ARG A 90 8.62 -10.58 3.69
CA ARG A 90 9.41 -10.10 2.54
C ARG A 90 9.28 -8.60 2.31
N LEU A 91 8.05 -8.08 2.33
CA LEU A 91 7.80 -6.65 2.11
C LEU A 91 8.36 -5.79 3.25
N ARG A 92 8.27 -6.25 4.50
CA ARG A 92 8.91 -5.58 5.64
C ARG A 92 10.42 -5.59 5.55
N ALA A 93 11.04 -6.66 5.06
CA ALA A 93 12.49 -6.72 4.84
C ALA A 93 12.97 -5.72 3.76
N ARG A 94 12.10 -5.35 2.82
CA ARG A 94 12.35 -4.30 1.81
C ARG A 94 12.10 -2.89 2.34
N ALA A 95 11.39 -2.76 3.46
CA ALA A 95 10.98 -1.47 3.98
C ALA A 95 12.16 -0.73 4.62
N ARG A 96 12.26 0.57 4.35
CA ARG A 96 13.22 1.44 5.03
C ARG A 96 12.52 2.03 6.27
N THR A 97 13.20 1.99 7.41
CA THR A 97 12.82 2.71 8.64
C THR A 97 13.10 4.18 8.53
#